data_AF-A0ABC9UA26-F1
#
_entry.id   AF-A0ABC9UA26-F1
#
_cell.length_a   1.000
_cell.length_b   1.000
_cell.length_c   1.000
_cell.angle_alpha   90.00
_cell.angle_beta   90.00
_cell.angle_gamma   90.00
#
_symmetry.space_group_name_H-M   'P 1'
#
loop_
_entity.id
_entity.type
_entity.pdbx_description
1 polymer ?
#
loop_
_entity_poly.entity_id
_entity_poly.type
_entity_poly.pdbx_seq_one_letter_code
_entity_poly.pdbx_strand_id
1 'polypeptide(L)'
;MKQQLLSLTPVKLQEVDNISMGVLPNGETFLSLQGVAKFCGLAPSSIIQLAQDWSSGDAQIRSRGQQLTELIKEWTESSIVPDSLYVELDSKNSITGVIHAVPEQIVMAITDYYAHYAPTTKQEAITNYRKAAKLGLRNYIYERLNYSEKDLIAQSWSLFQERVLNNECPKGYFTMFDEATTVIASLIRNNIAVDDSIMPDGSLGIHWAKYWKSENLSIRYGERIKIHHKYPESYRQLDPEVNAYPLSAISDFRLWFQNVYLPEKYPSYIKNKVKDGKITSEAMPILLTAVMPPEVSTKRLN
;
A
#
# COMPACT_ATOMS: atom_id res chain seq x y z
N MET A 1 19.72 -5.60 15.04
CA MET A 1 19.80 -5.05 13.66
C MET A 1 19.01 -3.75 13.63
N LYS A 2 19.42 -2.74 12.83
CA LYS A 2 18.58 -1.52 12.68
C LYS A 2 17.32 -1.91 11.92
N GLN A 3 16.16 -1.60 12.48
CA GLN A 3 14.88 -1.87 11.85
C GLN A 3 14.76 -1.09 10.55
N GLN A 4 14.27 -1.74 9.49
CA GLN A 4 14.09 -1.10 8.19
C GLN A 4 12.82 -0.23 8.24
N LEU A 5 12.99 1.08 8.02
CA LEU A 5 11.88 2.02 7.91
C LEU A 5 11.04 1.69 6.68
N LEU A 6 9.74 1.46 6.85
CA LEU A 6 8.83 1.29 5.73
C LEU A 6 8.32 2.67 5.28
N SER A 7 8.49 2.98 4.00
CA SER A 7 7.92 4.18 3.36
C SER A 7 6.43 3.96 3.03
N LEU A 8 5.66 3.66 4.08
CA LEU A 8 4.22 3.47 4.03
C LEU A 8 3.56 4.56 4.87
N THR A 9 2.76 5.40 4.23
CA THR A 9 1.93 6.39 4.92
C THR A 9 0.57 5.73 5.20
N PRO A 10 0.11 5.68 6.46
CA PRO A 10 -1.23 5.21 6.78
C PRO A 10 -2.30 6.02 6.04
N VAL A 11 -3.34 5.34 5.54
CA VAL A 11 -4.49 6.00 4.89
C VAL A 11 -5.41 6.63 5.93
N LYS A 12 -5.50 5.99 7.10
CA LYS A 12 -6.17 6.53 8.29
C LYS A 12 -5.26 6.35 9.49
N LEU A 13 -5.17 7.39 10.31
CA LEU A 13 -4.53 7.36 11.62
C LEU A 13 -5.29 8.31 12.52
N GLN A 14 -5.87 7.78 13.59
CA GLN A 14 -6.63 8.58 14.53
C GLN A 14 -6.53 7.99 15.93
N GLU A 15 -6.65 8.86 16.93
CA GLU A 15 -6.83 8.44 18.32
C GLU A 15 -8.32 8.44 18.65
N VAL A 16 -8.84 7.27 19.04
CA VAL A 16 -10.23 7.07 19.45
C VAL A 16 -10.22 6.42 20.83
N ASP A 17 -10.93 7.00 21.80
CA ASP A 17 -10.92 6.56 23.21
C ASP A 17 -9.52 6.49 23.83
N ASN A 18 -8.62 7.41 23.43
CA ASN A 18 -7.18 7.42 23.76
C ASN A 18 -6.39 6.21 23.22
N ILE A 19 -6.94 5.46 22.28
CA ILE A 19 -6.26 4.37 21.60
C ILE A 19 -5.87 4.87 20.20
N SER A 20 -4.56 5.07 20.01
CA SER A 20 -4.00 5.45 18.72
C SER A 20 -3.95 4.24 17.78
N MET A 21 -4.73 4.28 16.71
CA MET A 21 -4.94 3.19 15.75
C MET A 21 -4.92 3.70 14.31
N GLY A 22 -4.58 2.82 13.36
CA GLY A 22 -4.47 3.19 11.95
C GLY A 22 -4.72 2.06 10.97
N VAL A 23 -4.87 2.45 9.70
CA VAL A 23 -5.06 1.55 8.54
C VAL A 23 -4.00 1.87 7.49
N LEU A 24 -3.32 0.84 7.02
CA LEU A 24 -2.33 0.89 5.94
C LEU A 24 -3.00 0.84 4.55
N PRO A 25 -2.28 1.22 3.48
CA PRO A 25 -2.84 1.20 2.11
C PRO A 25 -3.30 -0.17 1.60
N ASN A 26 -2.83 -1.27 2.19
CA ASN A 26 -3.25 -2.64 1.89
C ASN A 26 -4.45 -3.10 2.75
N GLY A 27 -5.01 -2.24 3.60
CA GLY A 27 -6.09 -2.56 4.53
C GLY A 27 -5.64 -3.15 5.85
N GLU A 28 -4.35 -3.49 6.02
CA GLU A 28 -3.87 -3.97 7.32
C GLU A 28 -4.03 -2.88 8.39
N THR A 29 -4.48 -3.29 9.57
CA THR A 29 -4.66 -2.37 10.69
C THR A 29 -3.53 -2.51 11.69
N PHE A 30 -3.31 -1.47 12.48
CA PHE A 30 -2.31 -1.49 13.54
C PHE A 30 -2.74 -0.61 14.70
N LEU A 31 -2.16 -0.87 15.87
CA LEU A 31 -2.14 0.07 16.98
C LEU A 31 -0.74 0.65 17.13
N SER A 32 -0.61 1.91 17.56
CA SER A 32 0.71 2.38 17.98
C SER A 32 1.14 1.71 19.29
N LEU A 33 2.42 1.73 19.66
CA LEU A 33 2.86 1.25 20.99
C LEU A 33 2.06 1.89 22.14
N GLN A 34 1.70 3.17 22.01
CA GLN A 34 0.84 3.87 22.96
C GLN A 34 -0.60 3.36 22.91
N GLY A 35 -1.13 3.12 21.70
CA GLY A 35 -2.42 2.50 21.49
C GLY A 35 -2.52 1.13 22.16
N VAL A 36 -1.51 0.26 22.01
CA VAL A 36 -1.47 -1.06 22.67
C VAL A 36 -1.47 -0.92 24.19
N ALA A 37 -0.68 0.00 24.75
CA ALA A 37 -0.66 0.22 26.20
C ALA A 37 -2.05 0.60 26.71
N LYS A 38 -2.74 1.52 26.03
CA LYS A 38 -4.10 1.94 26.39
C LYS A 38 -5.11 0.82 26.18
N PHE A 39 -4.99 0.06 25.10
CA PHE A 39 -5.81 -1.12 24.82
C PHE A 39 -5.69 -2.18 25.91
N CYS A 40 -4.52 -2.31 26.55
CA CYS A 40 -4.28 -3.24 27.66
C CYS A 40 -4.50 -2.66 29.07
N GLY A 41 -4.81 -1.37 29.22
CA GLY A 41 -4.90 -0.72 30.54
C GLY A 41 -3.56 -0.54 31.25
N LEU A 42 -2.49 -0.25 30.50
CA LEU A 42 -1.12 -0.10 30.98
C LEU A 42 -0.59 1.32 30.78
N ALA A 43 0.46 1.66 31.53
CA ALA A 43 1.23 2.87 31.25
C ALA A 43 1.98 2.70 29.91
N PRO A 44 2.06 3.75 29.06
CA PRO A 44 2.80 3.69 27.79
C PRO A 44 4.24 3.18 27.93
N SER A 45 4.93 3.56 29.02
CA SER A 45 6.29 3.12 29.32
C SER A 45 6.42 1.59 29.44
N SER A 46 5.39 0.87 29.89
CA SER A 46 5.45 -0.58 30.08
C SER A 46 5.51 -1.35 28.75
N ILE A 47 4.84 -0.83 27.70
CA ILE A 47 4.85 -1.42 26.36
C ILE A 47 6.06 -0.94 25.56
N ILE A 48 6.46 0.33 25.72
CA ILE A 48 7.69 0.86 25.10
C ILE A 48 8.92 0.09 25.60
N GLN A 49 9.05 -0.10 26.92
CA GLN A 49 10.17 -0.86 27.49
C GLN A 49 10.14 -2.32 27.03
N LEU A 50 8.96 -2.94 26.94
CA LEU A 50 8.84 -4.29 26.39
C LEU A 50 9.39 -4.37 24.98
N ALA A 51 9.00 -3.44 24.10
CA ALA A 51 9.42 -3.46 22.72
C ALA A 51 10.94 -3.26 22.57
N GLN A 52 11.54 -2.43 23.43
CA GLN A 52 12.99 -2.23 23.51
C GLN A 52 13.70 -3.51 23.99
N ASP A 53 13.25 -4.08 25.11
CA ASP A 53 13.80 -5.32 25.68
C ASP A 53 13.61 -6.51 24.72
N TRP A 54 12.54 -6.50 23.92
CA TRP A 54 12.29 -7.53 22.91
C TRP A 54 13.30 -7.45 21.77
N SER A 55 13.54 -6.24 21.28
CA SER A 55 14.48 -5.96 20.19
C SER A 55 15.94 -6.22 20.60
N SER A 56 16.26 -6.12 21.90
CA SER A 56 17.58 -6.48 22.44
C SER A 56 17.74 -7.97 22.72
N GLY A 57 16.66 -8.76 22.72
CA GLY A 57 16.66 -10.17 23.10
C GLY A 57 16.52 -10.42 24.61
N ASP A 58 16.47 -9.37 25.43
CA ASP A 58 16.40 -9.46 26.89
C ASP A 58 15.02 -9.90 27.39
N ALA A 59 13.96 -9.57 26.66
CA ALA A 59 12.60 -9.91 27.05
C ALA A 59 12.40 -11.43 27.09
N GLN A 60 12.95 -12.14 26.11
CA GLN A 60 12.78 -13.58 25.87
C GLN A 60 13.40 -14.44 26.98
N ILE A 61 14.33 -13.89 27.77
CA ILE A 61 14.93 -14.55 28.93
C ILE A 61 13.97 -14.52 30.14
N ARG A 62 13.07 -13.53 30.19
CA ARG A 62 12.14 -13.34 31.31
C ARG A 62 10.86 -14.16 31.08
N SER A 63 10.23 -14.60 32.17
CA SER A 63 8.99 -15.40 32.14
C SER A 63 7.89 -14.78 31.28
N ARG A 64 7.71 -13.45 31.40
CA ARG A 64 6.77 -12.69 30.55
C ARG A 64 7.09 -12.82 29.06
N GLY A 65 8.36 -12.67 28.65
CA GLY A 65 8.74 -12.74 27.25
C GLY A 65 8.70 -14.17 26.70
N GLN A 66 8.97 -15.18 27.52
CA GLN A 66 8.78 -16.59 27.15
C GLN A 66 7.29 -16.88 26.86
N GLN A 67 6.38 -16.43 27.73
CA GLN A 67 4.96 -16.60 27.49
C GLN A 67 4.49 -15.84 26.24
N LEU A 68 4.95 -14.60 26.05
CA LEU A 68 4.65 -13.82 24.86
C LEU A 68 5.23 -14.46 23.59
N THR A 69 6.36 -15.15 23.68
CA THR A 69 6.95 -15.87 22.54
C THR A 69 6.00 -16.96 22.04
N GLU A 70 5.44 -17.75 22.94
CA GLU A 70 4.48 -18.80 22.55
C GLU A 70 3.18 -18.19 22.02
N LEU A 71 2.64 -17.16 22.69
CA LEU A 71 1.45 -16.47 22.20
C LEU A 71 1.66 -15.84 20.82
N ILE A 72 2.82 -15.23 20.56
CA ILE A 72 3.10 -14.66 19.24
C ILE A 72 3.16 -15.74 18.18
N LYS A 73 3.78 -16.90 18.45
CA LYS A 73 3.78 -18.03 17.49
C LYS A 73 2.36 -18.51 17.17
N GLU A 74 1.52 -18.63 18.19
CA GLU A 74 0.11 -19.01 18.03
C GLU A 74 -0.67 -17.98 17.19
N TRP A 75 -0.60 -16.70 17.56
CA TRP A 75 -1.34 -15.63 16.88
C TRP A 75 -0.83 -15.31 15.47
N THR A 76 0.43 -15.60 15.17
CA THR A 76 1.02 -15.42 13.83
C THR A 76 0.99 -16.69 12.98
N GLU A 77 0.52 -17.82 13.55
CA GLU A 77 0.55 -19.15 12.92
C GLU A 77 1.95 -19.50 12.38
N SER A 78 3.00 -19.05 13.07
CA SER A 78 4.40 -19.15 12.65
C SER A 78 5.27 -19.74 13.75
N SER A 79 6.19 -20.64 13.38
CA SER A 79 7.21 -21.13 14.30
C SER A 79 8.33 -20.12 14.56
N ILE A 80 8.41 -19.08 13.72
CA ILE A 80 9.40 -18.00 13.78
C ILE A 80 8.75 -16.77 14.39
N VAL A 81 9.46 -16.18 15.35
CA VAL A 81 9.05 -15.01 16.10
C VAL A 81 9.74 -13.78 15.53
N PRO A 82 9.07 -12.63 15.36
CA PRO A 82 9.71 -11.44 14.81
C PRO A 82 10.75 -10.84 15.77
N ASP A 83 11.83 -10.29 15.19
CA ASP A 83 12.89 -9.58 15.92
C ASP A 83 12.39 -8.28 16.59
N SER A 84 11.29 -7.69 16.09
CA SER A 84 10.66 -6.49 16.65
C SER A 84 9.15 -6.68 16.79
N LEU A 85 8.56 -6.08 17.82
CA LEU A 85 7.11 -6.13 18.08
C LEU A 85 6.31 -5.11 17.26
N TYR A 86 6.97 -4.15 16.63
CA TYR A 86 6.35 -3.11 15.82
C TYR A 86 7.07 -2.97 14.50
N VAL A 87 6.55 -2.13 13.61
CA VAL A 87 7.20 -1.66 12.39
C VAL A 87 7.24 -0.13 12.41
N GLU A 88 8.35 0.45 11.95
CA GLU A 88 8.50 1.90 11.85
C GLU A 88 7.91 2.40 10.53
N LEU A 89 6.95 3.31 10.62
CA LEU A 89 6.32 3.98 9.48
C LEU A 89 6.73 5.44 9.45
N ASP A 90 7.08 5.94 8.26
CA ASP A 90 7.35 7.37 8.05
C ASP A 90 6.04 8.18 8.15
N SER A 91 6.04 9.22 8.98
CA SER A 91 4.89 10.11 9.13
C SER A 91 5.31 11.57 9.17
N LYS A 92 4.97 12.29 8.09
CA LYS A 92 5.08 13.75 8.02
C LYS A 92 4.23 14.48 9.06
N ASN A 93 3.24 13.79 9.67
CA ASN A 93 2.30 14.34 10.65
C ASN A 93 2.60 13.91 12.10
N SER A 94 3.68 13.16 12.35
CA SER A 94 4.12 12.81 13.72
C SER A 94 5.16 13.80 14.23
N ILE A 95 5.09 14.19 15.51
CA ILE A 95 6.08 15.06 16.17
C ILE A 95 7.50 14.46 16.10
N THR A 96 7.61 13.14 16.10
CA THR A 96 8.89 12.41 16.01
C THR A 96 9.26 12.01 14.59
N GLY A 97 8.40 12.27 13.59
CA GLY A 97 8.56 11.82 12.21
C GLY A 97 8.30 10.33 11.97
N VAL A 98 8.08 9.52 13.03
CA VAL A 98 7.95 8.06 12.92
C VAL A 98 6.75 7.57 13.76
N ILE A 99 6.04 6.56 13.24
CA ILE A 99 5.00 5.82 13.96
C ILE A 99 5.50 4.40 14.21
N HIS A 100 5.48 3.95 15.46
CA HIS A 100 5.75 2.57 15.84
C HIS A 100 4.46 1.75 15.77
N ALA A 101 4.18 1.15 14.61
CA ALA A 101 2.97 0.41 14.31
C ALA A 101 3.08 -1.05 14.74
N VAL A 102 2.28 -1.48 15.70
CA VAL A 102 2.20 -2.87 16.19
C VAL A 102 1.16 -3.63 15.35
N PRO A 103 1.56 -4.70 14.63
CA PRO A 103 0.64 -5.52 13.82
C PRO A 103 -0.44 -6.20 14.66
N GLU A 104 -1.61 -6.45 14.05
CA GLU A 104 -2.80 -6.99 14.73
C GLU A 104 -2.52 -8.24 15.56
N GLN A 105 -1.78 -9.20 15.01
CA GLN A 105 -1.44 -10.47 15.68
C GLN A 105 -0.61 -10.23 16.95
N ILE A 106 0.32 -9.27 16.89
CA ILE A 106 1.16 -8.90 18.03
C ILE A 106 0.34 -8.11 19.07
N VAL A 107 -0.56 -7.23 18.63
CA VAL A 107 -1.54 -6.56 19.52
C VAL A 107 -2.34 -7.62 20.26
N MET A 108 -2.86 -8.61 19.56
CA MET A 108 -3.66 -9.68 20.16
C MET A 108 -2.84 -10.52 21.13
N ALA A 109 -1.62 -10.95 20.77
CA ALA A 109 -0.75 -11.71 21.68
C ALA A 109 -0.41 -10.95 22.98
N ILE A 110 -0.11 -9.65 22.87
CA ILE A 110 0.14 -8.81 24.06
C ILE A 110 -1.13 -8.67 24.90
N THR A 111 -2.27 -8.43 24.25
CA THR A 111 -3.55 -8.28 24.95
C THR A 111 -3.95 -9.57 25.65
N ASP A 112 -3.75 -10.72 24.99
CA ASP A 112 -4.01 -12.06 25.52
C ASP A 112 -3.19 -12.33 26.78
N TYR A 113 -1.89 -12.02 26.74
CA TYR A 113 -1.02 -12.13 27.90
C TYR A 113 -1.57 -11.35 29.10
N TYR A 114 -1.95 -10.08 28.90
CA TYR A 114 -2.47 -9.26 29.99
C TYR A 114 -3.90 -9.57 30.39
N ALA A 115 -4.66 -10.26 29.54
CA ALA A 115 -6.00 -10.72 29.86
C ALA A 115 -6.00 -12.02 30.67
N HIS A 116 -5.04 -12.94 30.43
CA HIS A 116 -5.13 -14.31 30.95
C HIS A 116 -3.88 -14.84 31.65
N TYR A 117 -2.68 -14.40 31.27
CA TYR A 117 -1.42 -15.04 31.71
C TYR A 117 -0.56 -14.18 32.65
N ALA A 118 -0.78 -12.87 32.66
CA ALA A 118 -0.07 -11.97 33.55
C ALA A 118 -0.40 -12.31 35.02
N PRO A 119 0.57 -12.21 35.97
CA PRO A 119 0.32 -12.45 37.40
C PRO A 119 -0.83 -11.62 37.97
N THR A 120 -1.02 -10.43 37.40
CA THR A 120 -2.20 -9.59 37.65
C THR A 120 -2.78 -9.22 36.30
N THR A 121 -3.94 -9.80 36.00
CA THR A 121 -4.68 -9.51 34.77
C THR A 121 -5.20 -8.08 34.77
N LYS A 122 -5.43 -7.53 33.58
CA LYS A 122 -5.91 -6.17 33.39
C LYS A 122 -7.35 -6.18 32.87
N GLN A 123 -8.24 -5.47 33.56
CA GLN A 123 -9.66 -5.49 33.23
C GLN A 123 -9.93 -4.88 31.84
N GLU A 124 -9.17 -3.86 31.45
CA GLU A 124 -9.19 -3.27 30.11
C GLU A 124 -8.74 -4.29 29.06
N ALA A 125 -7.64 -5.01 29.29
CA ALA A 125 -7.17 -6.06 28.39
C ALA A 125 -8.21 -7.18 28.23
N ILE A 126 -8.83 -7.66 29.32
CA ILE A 126 -9.91 -8.66 29.27
C ILE A 126 -11.08 -8.16 28.43
N THR A 127 -11.51 -6.92 28.65
CA THR A 127 -12.65 -6.32 27.96
C THR A 127 -12.36 -6.16 26.47
N ASN A 128 -11.20 -5.64 26.13
CA ASN A 128 -10.80 -5.37 24.75
C ASN A 128 -10.46 -6.66 23.99
N TYR A 129 -9.85 -7.65 24.66
CA TYR A 129 -9.67 -8.99 24.10
C TYR A 129 -11.01 -9.61 23.70
N ARG A 130 -12.02 -9.57 24.59
CA ARG A 130 -13.35 -10.11 24.28
C ARG A 130 -14.03 -9.37 23.13
N LYS A 131 -13.87 -8.05 23.05
CA LYS A 131 -14.40 -7.25 21.93
C LYS A 131 -13.71 -7.63 20.61
N ALA A 132 -12.39 -7.70 20.61
CA ALA A 132 -11.60 -8.09 19.44
C ALA A 132 -11.86 -9.54 19.03
N ALA A 133 -12.06 -10.47 19.97
CA ALA A 133 -12.42 -11.86 19.67
C ALA A 133 -13.83 -11.99 19.07
N LYS A 134 -14.78 -11.11 19.46
CA LYS A 134 -16.15 -11.15 18.96
C LYS A 134 -16.30 -10.63 17.51
N LEU A 135 -15.53 -9.60 17.15
CA LEU A 135 -15.65 -8.90 15.87
C LEU A 135 -14.45 -9.10 14.94
N GLY A 136 -13.29 -9.52 15.47
CA GLY A 136 -11.98 -9.34 14.86
C GLY A 136 -11.40 -7.95 15.20
N LEU A 137 -10.10 -7.88 15.53
CA LEU A 137 -9.43 -6.61 15.82
C LEU A 137 -9.48 -5.65 14.61
N ARG A 138 -9.35 -6.18 13.40
CA ARG A 138 -9.50 -5.42 12.15
C ARG A 138 -10.84 -4.69 12.06
N ASN A 139 -11.95 -5.42 12.19
CA ASN A 139 -13.29 -4.83 12.14
C ASN A 139 -13.50 -3.82 13.27
N TYR A 140 -12.99 -4.12 14.47
CA TYR A 140 -13.03 -3.20 15.60
C TYR A 140 -12.34 -1.86 15.28
N ILE A 141 -11.21 -1.88 14.58
CA ILE A 141 -10.46 -0.68 14.16
C ILE A 141 -11.18 0.02 13.01
N TYR A 142 -11.63 -0.72 11.99
CA TYR A 142 -12.38 -0.17 10.86
C TYR A 142 -13.63 0.61 11.30
N GLU A 143 -14.46 0.03 12.17
CA GLU A 143 -15.66 0.70 12.69
C GLU A 143 -15.33 2.01 13.41
N ARG A 144 -14.27 2.02 14.23
CA ARG A 144 -13.85 3.23 14.99
C ARG A 144 -13.27 4.32 14.13
N LEU A 145 -12.58 3.93 13.05
CA LEU A 145 -12.02 4.87 12.09
C LEU A 145 -13.02 5.27 11.00
N ASN A 146 -14.26 4.76 11.08
CA ASN A 146 -15.29 4.89 10.06
C ASN A 146 -14.72 4.57 8.66
N TYR A 147 -14.00 3.45 8.59
CA TYR A 147 -13.30 2.96 7.41
C TYR A 147 -13.97 1.68 6.90
N SER A 148 -14.14 1.57 5.59
CA SER A 148 -14.61 0.36 4.93
C SER A 148 -13.58 -0.14 3.90
N GLU A 149 -13.39 -1.45 3.73
CA GLU A 149 -12.52 -1.99 2.66
C GLU A 149 -13.00 -1.60 1.26
N LYS A 150 -14.30 -1.32 1.11
CA LYS A 150 -14.86 -0.74 -0.12
C LYS A 150 -14.33 0.66 -0.39
N ASP A 151 -13.80 1.36 0.61
CA ASP A 151 -13.34 2.74 0.47
C ASP A 151 -12.07 2.85 -0.36
N LEU A 152 -11.11 1.91 -0.28
CA LEU A 152 -9.86 2.03 -1.05
C LEU A 152 -10.05 1.83 -2.55
N ILE A 153 -10.79 0.80 -2.94
CA ILE A 153 -11.09 0.54 -4.35
C ILE A 153 -12.04 1.61 -4.89
N ALA A 154 -13.02 2.05 -4.10
CA ALA A 154 -13.87 3.18 -4.47
C ALA A 154 -13.08 4.48 -4.60
N GLN A 155 -12.12 4.75 -3.71
CA GLN A 155 -11.20 5.90 -3.81
C GLN A 155 -10.32 5.78 -5.05
N SER A 156 -9.84 4.58 -5.39
CA SER A 156 -9.06 4.35 -6.62
C SER A 156 -9.90 4.66 -7.87
N TRP A 157 -11.17 4.23 -7.89
CA TRP A 157 -12.11 4.59 -8.96
C TRP A 157 -12.40 6.10 -9.00
N SER A 158 -12.61 6.74 -7.85
CA SER A 158 -12.84 8.20 -7.76
C SER A 158 -11.64 8.97 -8.29
N LEU A 159 -10.43 8.60 -7.85
CA LEU A 159 -9.18 9.20 -8.29
C LEU A 159 -8.97 9.02 -9.79
N PHE A 160 -9.18 7.81 -10.30
CA PHE A 160 -9.07 7.52 -11.72
C PHE A 160 -10.08 8.34 -12.53
N GLN A 161 -11.34 8.42 -12.07
CA GLN A 161 -12.37 9.24 -12.69
C GLN A 161 -11.98 10.72 -12.70
N GLU A 162 -11.53 11.27 -11.58
CA GLU A 162 -11.07 12.67 -11.50
C GLU A 162 -9.91 12.95 -12.47
N ARG A 163 -8.92 12.04 -12.55
CA ARG A 163 -7.83 12.18 -13.52
C ARG A 163 -8.31 12.14 -14.96
N VAL A 164 -9.27 11.26 -15.29
CA VAL A 164 -9.87 11.21 -16.63
C VAL A 164 -10.63 12.49 -16.95
N LEU A 165 -11.39 13.03 -15.99
CA LEU A 165 -12.16 14.26 -16.16
C LEU A 165 -11.27 15.51 -16.31
N ASN A 166 -10.11 15.53 -15.63
CA ASN A 166 -9.14 16.63 -15.72
C ASN A 166 -8.14 16.48 -16.89
N ASN A 167 -8.21 15.38 -17.63
CA ASN A 167 -7.25 15.10 -18.70
C ASN A 167 -7.60 15.90 -19.97
N GLU A 168 -6.88 17.00 -20.18
CA GLU A 168 -7.06 17.92 -21.30
C GLU A 168 -5.94 17.75 -22.35
N CYS A 169 -5.97 16.64 -23.09
CA CYS A 169 -5.00 16.41 -24.16
C CYS A 169 -5.31 17.28 -25.40
N PRO A 170 -4.32 18.01 -25.97
CA PRO A 170 -4.56 18.84 -27.15
C PRO A 170 -5.05 18.04 -28.36
N LYS A 171 -5.93 18.65 -29.15
CA LYS A 171 -6.41 18.06 -30.40
C LYS A 171 -5.23 17.66 -31.30
N GLY A 172 -5.25 16.42 -31.78
CA GLY A 172 -4.21 15.87 -32.66
C GLY A 172 -3.01 15.27 -31.92
N TYR A 173 -3.06 15.21 -30.59
CA TYR A 173 -2.04 14.57 -29.76
C TYR A 173 -2.65 13.50 -28.84
N PHE A 174 -1.78 12.67 -28.26
CA PHE A 174 -2.09 11.77 -27.16
C PHE A 174 -0.97 11.82 -26.12
N THR A 175 -1.29 11.48 -24.88
CA THR A 175 -0.37 11.40 -23.75
C THR A 175 -0.26 9.96 -23.28
N MET A 176 0.69 9.73 -22.38
CA MET A 176 0.88 8.41 -21.77
C MET A 176 -0.23 8.07 -20.79
N PHE A 177 -0.88 9.06 -20.19
CA PHE A 177 -2.04 8.84 -19.35
C PHE A 177 -3.22 8.31 -20.18
N ASP A 178 -3.49 8.91 -21.35
CA ASP A 178 -4.56 8.45 -22.27
C ASP A 178 -4.47 6.94 -22.51
N GLU A 179 -3.28 6.46 -22.84
CA GLU A 179 -3.05 5.06 -23.20
C GLU A 179 -2.89 4.13 -21.98
N ALA A 180 -2.50 4.66 -20.82
CA ALA A 180 -2.41 3.89 -19.57
C ALA A 180 -3.77 3.64 -18.90
N THR A 181 -4.84 4.36 -19.30
CA THR A 181 -6.19 4.25 -18.71
C THR A 181 -6.70 2.81 -18.61
N THR A 182 -6.47 2.00 -19.65
CA THR A 182 -6.91 0.59 -19.68
C THR A 182 -6.18 -0.28 -18.67
N VAL A 183 -4.86 -0.05 -18.50
CA VAL A 183 -4.05 -0.71 -17.48
C VAL A 183 -4.55 -0.31 -16.08
N ILE A 184 -4.74 0.99 -15.84
CA ILE A 184 -5.22 1.51 -14.56
C ILE A 184 -6.58 0.90 -14.20
N ALA A 185 -7.53 0.89 -15.14
CA ALA A 185 -8.83 0.27 -14.93
C ALA A 185 -8.71 -1.24 -14.65
N SER A 186 -7.78 -1.94 -15.30
CA SER A 186 -7.53 -3.37 -15.04
C SER A 186 -6.98 -3.60 -13.63
N LEU A 187 -6.07 -2.75 -13.15
CA LEU A 187 -5.56 -2.80 -11.77
C LEU A 187 -6.71 -2.71 -10.77
N ILE A 188 -7.54 -1.67 -10.89
CA ILE A 188 -8.63 -1.41 -9.94
C ILE A 188 -9.67 -2.55 -9.99
N ARG A 189 -10.00 -3.07 -11.19
CA ARG A 189 -10.91 -4.21 -11.36
C ARG A 189 -10.42 -5.51 -10.72
N ASN A 190 -9.11 -5.66 -10.55
CA ASN A 190 -8.50 -6.82 -9.90
C ASN A 190 -8.19 -6.55 -8.41
N ASN A 191 -8.96 -5.65 -7.77
CA ASN A 191 -8.88 -5.30 -6.35
C ASN A 191 -7.51 -4.76 -5.92
N ILE A 192 -6.85 -4.01 -6.79
CA ILE A 192 -5.58 -3.37 -6.47
C ILE A 192 -5.85 -1.89 -6.32
N ALA A 193 -5.62 -1.40 -5.10
CA ALA A 193 -5.72 0.01 -4.80
C ALA A 193 -4.69 0.76 -5.65
N VAL A 194 -5.16 1.76 -6.39
CA VAL A 194 -4.31 2.64 -7.19
C VAL A 194 -4.41 4.04 -6.60
N ASP A 195 -3.25 4.55 -6.17
CA ASP A 195 -3.06 5.92 -5.76
C ASP A 195 -2.01 6.61 -6.65
N ASP A 196 -1.66 7.84 -6.31
CA ASP A 196 -0.61 8.63 -6.97
C ASP A 196 0.80 8.00 -6.93
N SER A 197 1.00 6.91 -6.19
CA SER A 197 2.25 6.15 -6.14
C SER A 197 2.26 4.89 -7.01
N ILE A 198 1.11 4.42 -7.49
CA ILE A 198 0.96 3.14 -8.23
C ILE A 198 0.52 3.36 -9.69
N MET A 199 0.20 4.60 -10.09
CA MET A 199 -0.13 4.94 -11.48
C MET A 199 1.04 4.64 -12.46
N PRO A 200 0.83 3.80 -13.49
CA PRO A 200 1.91 3.32 -14.37
C PRO A 200 2.26 4.31 -15.50
N ASP A 201 1.48 5.37 -15.70
CA ASP A 201 1.64 6.35 -16.80
C ASP A 201 3.00 7.05 -16.78
N GLY A 202 3.56 7.32 -15.59
CA GLY A 202 4.92 7.85 -15.46
C GLY A 202 6.00 6.88 -15.95
N SER A 203 5.90 5.59 -15.57
CA SER A 203 6.82 4.55 -16.04
C SER A 203 6.72 4.37 -17.56
N LEU A 204 5.48 4.26 -18.06
CA LEU A 204 5.20 4.15 -19.49
C LEU A 204 5.80 5.32 -20.28
N GLY A 205 5.62 6.54 -19.81
CA GLY A 205 6.15 7.73 -20.46
C GLY A 205 7.67 7.79 -20.52
N ILE A 206 8.37 7.35 -19.46
CA ILE A 206 9.83 7.25 -19.48
C ILE A 206 10.30 6.27 -20.55
N HIS A 207 9.65 5.10 -20.66
CA HIS A 207 10.04 4.09 -21.63
C HIS A 207 9.71 4.49 -23.06
N TRP A 208 8.53 5.08 -23.29
CA TRP A 208 8.14 5.55 -24.60
C TRP A 208 8.99 6.73 -25.07
N ALA A 209 9.31 7.70 -24.20
CA ALA A 209 10.17 8.82 -24.56
C ALA A 209 11.58 8.38 -24.98
N LYS A 210 12.11 7.29 -24.38
CA LYS A 210 13.38 6.67 -24.79
C LYS A 210 13.27 6.01 -26.16
N TYR A 211 12.23 5.19 -26.37
CA TYR A 211 11.99 4.53 -27.66
C TYR A 211 11.77 5.54 -28.79
N TRP A 212 10.97 6.57 -28.54
CA TRP A 212 10.75 7.69 -29.45
C TRP A 212 12.05 8.31 -29.95
N LYS A 213 13.02 8.48 -29.05
CA LYS A 213 14.33 9.04 -29.37
C LYS A 213 15.24 8.03 -30.09
N SER A 214 15.25 6.75 -29.69
CA SER A 214 16.12 5.74 -30.32
C SER A 214 15.73 5.47 -31.76
N GLU A 215 14.42 5.41 -32.04
CA GLU A 215 13.89 5.14 -33.38
C GLU A 215 13.72 6.40 -34.23
N ASN A 216 14.13 7.57 -33.72
CA ASN A 216 13.98 8.87 -34.39
C ASN A 216 12.55 9.12 -34.90
N LEU A 217 11.54 8.75 -34.10
CA LEU A 217 10.14 8.80 -34.52
C LEU A 217 9.65 10.21 -34.85
N SER A 218 10.33 11.25 -34.33
CA SER A 218 9.99 12.64 -34.68
C SER A 218 10.21 12.97 -36.15
N ILE A 219 11.11 12.27 -36.85
CA ILE A 219 11.31 12.44 -38.30
C ILE A 219 10.06 12.02 -39.07
N ARG A 220 9.40 10.95 -38.63
CA ARG A 220 8.22 10.40 -39.30
C ARG A 220 6.93 11.10 -38.88
N TYR A 221 6.76 11.37 -37.59
CA TYR A 221 5.48 11.81 -37.02
C TYR A 221 5.45 13.28 -36.63
N GLY A 222 6.59 13.97 -36.65
CA GLY A 222 6.75 15.33 -36.12
C GLY A 222 7.19 15.33 -34.65
N GLU A 223 7.65 16.47 -34.16
CA GLU A 223 8.12 16.58 -32.77
C GLU A 223 7.01 16.40 -31.74
N ARG A 224 7.37 15.81 -30.60
CA ARG A 224 6.50 15.81 -29.41
C ARG A 224 6.47 17.20 -28.78
N ILE A 225 5.38 17.53 -28.12
CA ILE A 225 5.23 18.79 -27.38
C ILE A 225 5.20 18.54 -25.88
N LYS A 226 5.46 19.58 -25.10
CA LYS A 226 5.22 19.58 -23.66
C LYS A 226 3.90 20.24 -23.33
N ILE A 227 3.14 19.64 -22.43
CA ILE A 227 1.91 20.21 -21.88
C ILE A 227 1.91 20.09 -20.35
N HIS A 228 1.14 20.94 -19.69
CA HIS A 228 0.85 20.77 -18.26
C HIS A 228 -0.32 19.80 -18.11
N HIS A 229 -0.13 18.73 -17.33
CA HIS A 229 -1.23 17.85 -16.97
C HIS A 229 -1.82 18.33 -15.65
N LYS A 230 -3.14 18.58 -15.64
CA LYS A 230 -3.85 19.07 -14.46
C LYS A 230 -4.22 17.90 -13.57
N TYR A 231 -3.61 17.80 -12.40
CA TYR A 231 -4.01 16.81 -11.42
C TYR A 231 -5.27 17.25 -10.65
N PRO A 232 -6.02 16.29 -10.09
CA PRO A 232 -7.07 16.61 -9.13
C PRO A 232 -6.54 17.40 -7.93
N GLU A 233 -7.37 18.23 -7.31
CA GLU A 233 -6.96 18.96 -6.08
C GLU A 233 -6.61 18.02 -4.93
N SER A 234 -7.18 16.80 -4.95
CA SER A 234 -6.93 15.72 -4.00
C SER A 234 -5.54 15.06 -4.17
N TYR A 235 -4.80 15.36 -5.24
CA TYR A 235 -3.51 14.77 -5.55
C TYR A 235 -2.38 15.38 -4.71
N ARG A 236 -1.47 14.54 -4.19
CA ARG A 236 -0.33 15.02 -3.39
C ARG A 236 0.75 15.70 -4.23
N GLN A 237 0.80 15.39 -5.53
CA GLN A 237 1.80 15.89 -6.46
C GLN A 237 1.31 17.16 -7.14
N LEU A 238 2.25 18.07 -7.42
CA LEU A 238 1.99 19.24 -8.25
C LEU A 238 1.78 18.84 -9.71
N ASP A 239 1.05 19.67 -10.45
CA ASP A 239 0.83 19.53 -11.90
C ASP A 239 2.16 19.37 -12.64
N PRO A 240 2.38 18.23 -13.33
CA PRO A 240 3.64 17.98 -14.02
C PRO A 240 3.60 18.47 -15.46
N GLU A 241 4.78 18.76 -16.00
CA GLU A 241 4.98 18.81 -17.45
C GLU A 241 5.09 17.39 -18.01
N VAL A 242 4.24 17.05 -18.97
CA VAL A 242 4.24 15.75 -19.67
C VAL A 242 4.45 15.92 -21.17
N ASN A 243 4.96 14.88 -21.82
CA ASN A 243 5.05 14.84 -23.27
C ASN A 243 3.68 14.46 -23.87
N ALA A 244 3.24 15.22 -24.86
CA ALA A 244 2.17 14.85 -25.76
C ALA A 244 2.73 14.56 -27.15
N TYR A 245 2.28 13.46 -27.75
CA TYR A 245 2.81 12.90 -28.99
C TYR A 245 1.80 13.04 -30.11
N PRO A 246 2.22 13.30 -31.37
CA PRO A 246 1.32 13.36 -32.50
C PRO A 246 0.45 12.10 -32.62
N LEU A 247 -0.86 12.26 -32.81
CA LEU A 247 -1.81 11.16 -32.91
C LEU A 247 -1.49 10.20 -34.07
N SER A 248 -0.78 10.68 -35.10
CA SER A 248 -0.27 9.84 -36.20
C SER A 248 0.66 8.72 -35.74
N ALA A 249 1.29 8.83 -34.57
CA ALA A 249 2.17 7.81 -34.00
C ALA A 249 1.44 6.74 -33.17
N ILE A 250 0.12 6.82 -33.01
CA ILE A 250 -0.64 5.99 -32.06
C ILE A 250 -0.55 4.49 -32.36
N SER A 251 -0.52 4.11 -33.64
CA SER A 251 -0.42 2.70 -34.05
C SER A 251 0.93 2.11 -33.67
N ASP A 252 2.03 2.83 -33.93
CA ASP A 252 3.38 2.41 -33.54
C ASP A 252 3.51 2.32 -32.02
N PHE A 253 2.92 3.28 -31.30
CA PHE A 253 2.84 3.24 -29.85
C PHE A 253 2.12 1.97 -29.37
N ARG A 254 0.93 1.66 -29.89
CA ARG A 254 0.15 0.49 -29.42
C ARG A 254 0.84 -0.83 -29.73
N LEU A 255 1.48 -0.94 -30.89
CA LEU A 255 2.28 -2.11 -31.23
C LEU A 255 3.49 -2.25 -30.29
N TRP A 256 4.23 -1.17 -30.04
CA TRP A 256 5.33 -1.17 -29.09
C TRP A 256 4.86 -1.48 -27.66
N PHE A 257 3.72 -0.94 -27.26
CA PHE A 257 3.16 -1.13 -25.93
C PHE A 257 2.84 -2.60 -25.67
N GLN A 258 2.19 -3.27 -26.63
CA GLN A 258 1.83 -4.68 -26.53
C GLN A 258 3.03 -5.62 -26.63
N ASN A 259 3.99 -5.31 -27.51
CA ASN A 259 5.10 -6.22 -27.81
C ASN A 259 6.34 -5.99 -26.94
N VAL A 260 6.49 -4.81 -26.34
CA VAL A 260 7.72 -4.43 -25.60
C VAL A 260 7.39 -3.97 -24.18
N TYR A 261 6.49 -3.01 -24.01
CA TYR A 261 6.25 -2.47 -22.68
C TYR A 261 5.60 -3.49 -21.74
N LEU A 262 4.46 -4.06 -22.13
CA LEU A 262 3.72 -5.01 -21.29
C LEU A 262 4.51 -6.30 -21.00
N PRO A 263 5.25 -6.91 -21.95
CA PRO A 263 5.97 -8.15 -21.68
C PRO A 263 7.29 -7.94 -20.93
N GLU A 264 7.98 -6.81 -21.12
CA GLU A 264 9.33 -6.62 -20.59
C GLU A 264 9.44 -5.57 -19.48
N LYS A 265 8.78 -4.42 -19.66
CA LYS A 265 8.99 -3.25 -18.80
C LYS A 265 8.00 -3.21 -17.64
N TYR A 266 6.74 -3.56 -17.91
CA TYR A 266 5.70 -3.63 -16.90
C TYR A 266 5.98 -4.65 -15.79
N PRO A 267 6.50 -5.87 -16.06
CA PRO A 267 6.81 -6.82 -14.98
C PRO A 267 7.91 -6.29 -14.06
N SER A 268 8.90 -5.57 -14.61
CA SER A 268 9.94 -4.91 -13.83
C SER A 268 9.36 -3.81 -12.95
N TYR A 269 8.40 -3.04 -13.46
CA TYR A 269 7.68 -2.02 -12.69
C TYR A 269 6.91 -2.65 -11.51
N ILE A 270 6.13 -3.70 -11.75
CA ILE A 270 5.36 -4.39 -10.70
C ILE A 270 6.28 -5.02 -9.66
N LYS A 271 7.38 -5.66 -10.07
CA LYS A 271 8.37 -6.22 -9.13
C LYS A 271 8.95 -5.18 -8.18
N ASN A 272 9.22 -3.97 -8.68
CA ASN A 272 9.67 -2.88 -7.82
C ASN A 272 8.57 -2.43 -6.85
N LYS A 273 7.31 -2.36 -7.29
CA LYS A 273 6.19 -2.01 -6.40
C LYS A 273 5.91 -3.06 -5.33
N VAL A 274 6.15 -4.34 -5.62
CA VAL A 274 6.12 -5.41 -4.62
C VAL A 274 7.24 -5.22 -3.60
N LYS A 275 8.46 -4.93 -4.07
CA LYS A 275 9.62 -4.64 -3.19
C LYS A 275 9.38 -3.42 -2.29
N ASP A 276 8.68 -2.41 -2.79
CA ASP A 276 8.33 -1.19 -2.05
C ASP A 276 7.12 -1.39 -1.11
N GLY A 277 6.55 -2.59 -1.03
CA GLY A 277 5.40 -2.91 -0.18
C GLY A 277 4.07 -2.29 -0.65
N LYS A 278 4.02 -1.81 -1.90
CA LYS A 278 2.83 -1.16 -2.49
C LYS A 278 1.88 -2.16 -3.14
N ILE A 279 2.37 -3.33 -3.52
CA ILE A 279 1.61 -4.44 -4.10
C ILE A 279 1.99 -5.71 -3.34
N THR A 280 1.02 -6.56 -3.03
CA THR A 280 1.28 -7.84 -2.36
C THR A 280 1.91 -8.84 -3.33
N SER A 281 2.77 -9.73 -2.83
CA SER A 281 3.45 -10.73 -3.67
C SER A 281 2.44 -11.68 -4.35
N GLU A 282 1.34 -11.97 -3.66
CA GLU A 282 0.25 -12.83 -4.10
C GLU A 282 -0.51 -12.24 -5.30
N ALA A 283 -0.58 -10.91 -5.41
CA ALA A 283 -1.27 -10.22 -6.50
C ALA A 283 -0.47 -10.20 -7.82
N MET A 284 0.85 -10.45 -7.77
CA MET A 284 1.73 -10.28 -8.92
C MET A 284 1.36 -11.16 -10.14
N PRO A 285 1.06 -12.47 -10.03
CA PRO A 285 0.71 -13.27 -11.20
C PRO A 285 -0.58 -12.81 -11.88
N ILE A 286 -1.58 -12.43 -11.08
CA ILE A 286 -2.87 -11.92 -11.55
C ILE A 286 -2.65 -10.62 -12.33
N LEU A 287 -1.83 -9.73 -11.78
CA LEU A 287 -1.49 -8.44 -12.38
C LEU A 287 -0.83 -8.53 -13.74
N LEU A 288 0.18 -9.40 -13.86
CA LEU A 288 0.91 -9.56 -15.11
C LEU A 288 -0.01 -10.11 -16.20
N THR A 289 -0.95 -10.98 -15.83
CA THR A 289 -1.90 -11.56 -16.78
C THR A 289 -3.03 -10.60 -17.15
N ALA A 290 -3.55 -9.83 -16.18
CA ALA A 290 -4.73 -8.99 -16.34
C ALA A 290 -4.55 -7.80 -17.30
N VAL A 291 -3.31 -7.40 -17.59
CA VAL A 291 -3.00 -6.27 -18.48
C VAL A 291 -2.63 -6.74 -19.90
N MET A 292 -2.41 -8.03 -20.08
CA MET A 292 -2.01 -8.57 -21.38
C MET A 292 -3.22 -8.65 -22.31
N PRO A 293 -3.09 -8.19 -23.57
CA PRO A 293 -4.13 -8.40 -24.57
C PRO A 293 -4.38 -9.91 -24.75
N PRO A 294 -5.64 -10.32 -24.97
CA PRO A 294 -5.94 -11.71 -25.25
C PRO A 294 -5.39 -12.13 -26.61
N GLU A 295 -4.92 -13.38 -26.70
CA GLU A 295 -4.49 -13.97 -27.95
C GLU A 295 -5.62 -13.98 -28.98
N VAL A 296 -5.29 -13.72 -30.25
CA VAL A 296 -6.29 -13.65 -31.34
C VAL A 296 -7.10 -14.95 -31.42
N SER A 297 -6.44 -16.10 -31.25
CA SER A 297 -7.08 -17.43 -31.26
C SER A 297 -8.16 -17.60 -30.19
N THR A 298 -8.07 -16.86 -29.08
CA THR A 298 -9.02 -16.95 -27.96
C THR A 298 -10.23 -16.04 -28.12
N LYS A 299 -10.19 -15.07 -29.05
CA LYS A 299 -11.24 -14.06 -29.25
C LYS A 299 -11.85 -14.06 -30.64
N ARG A 300 -11.18 -14.64 -31.63
CA ARG A 300 -11.69 -14.73 -33.00
C ARG A 300 -12.91 -15.66 -33.02
N LEU A 301 -14.06 -15.10 -33.37
CA LEU A 301 -15.23 -15.90 -33.73
C LEU A 301 -14.99 -16.54 -35.10
N ASN A 302 -15.37 -17.80 -35.23
CA ASN A 302 -15.33 -18.53 -36.50
C ASN A 302 -16.29 -17.92 -37.51
#